data_AF-A0A0Q7PZ44-F1
#
_entry.id   AF-A0A0Q7PZ44-F1
#
_cell.length_a   1.000
_cell.length_b   1.000
_cell.length_c   1.000
_cell.angle_alpha   90.00
_cell.angle_beta   90.00
_cell.angle_gamma   90.00
#
_symmetry.space_group_name_H-M   'P 1'
#
loop_
_entity.id
_entity.type
_entity.pdbx_description
1 polymer ?
#
loop_
_entity_poly.entity_id
_entity_poly.type
_entity_poly.pdbx_seq_one_letter_code
_entity_poly.pdbx_strand_id
1 'polypeptide(L)'
;MHGIAIHGMDSVIEAQQLAAHGSVANPAHPQHRLFNEALNGLKGINRETLGFRSEDEYRNAAGSLAVKAQQGGLHRIDHVVGGANGTLFAVEGPLESAGHRIVGIDKGQAVAQSIETSSQQLQSPAEAPAQPMQPERQRHAVALP
;
A
#
# COMPACT_ATOMS: atom_id res chain seq x y z
N MET A 1 32.39 -28.17 -19.15
CA MET A 1 31.35 -27.42 -19.87
C MET A 1 30.25 -27.15 -18.86
N HIS A 2 30.14 -25.91 -18.37
CA HIS A 2 29.34 -25.54 -17.20
C HIS A 2 27.84 -25.50 -17.53
N GLY A 3 27.04 -26.20 -16.73
CA GLY A 3 25.58 -26.15 -16.75
C GLY A 3 25.08 -24.80 -16.22
N ILE A 4 24.23 -24.17 -17.01
CA ILE A 4 23.50 -22.95 -16.64
C ILE A 4 22.39 -23.38 -15.68
N ALA A 5 22.64 -23.15 -14.40
CA ALA A 5 21.66 -23.33 -13.35
C ALA A 5 20.54 -22.30 -13.52
N ILE A 6 19.37 -22.78 -13.91
CA ILE A 6 18.09 -22.13 -13.71
C ILE A 6 17.79 -22.03 -12.19
N HIS A 7 18.43 -21.09 -11.50
CA HIS A 7 18.16 -20.77 -10.09
C HIS A 7 17.82 -19.29 -9.98
N GLY A 8 16.55 -18.93 -10.25
CA GLY A 8 16.05 -17.56 -10.11
C GLY A 8 14.68 -17.44 -9.47
N MET A 9 14.07 -18.57 -9.06
CA MET A 9 12.71 -18.61 -8.52
C MET A 9 12.61 -19.29 -7.15
N ASP A 10 13.62 -20.04 -6.74
CA ASP A 10 13.65 -20.73 -5.43
C ASP A 10 14.29 -19.85 -4.34
N SER A 11 15.31 -19.07 -4.69
CA SER A 11 15.98 -18.13 -3.76
C SER A 11 15.09 -16.97 -3.31
N VAL A 12 14.08 -16.59 -4.10
CA VAL A 12 13.11 -15.59 -3.65
C VAL A 12 12.25 -16.16 -2.51
N ILE A 13 11.89 -17.45 -2.53
CA ILE A 13 11.01 -18.06 -1.53
C ILE A 13 11.72 -18.18 -0.18
N GLU A 14 13.00 -18.57 -0.19
CA GLU A 14 13.80 -18.72 1.03
C GLU A 14 14.21 -17.35 1.63
N ALA A 15 14.53 -16.35 0.79
CA ALA A 15 14.75 -14.97 1.24
C ALA A 15 13.48 -14.34 1.85
N GLN A 16 12.30 -14.62 1.27
CA GLN A 16 11.00 -14.17 1.78
C GLN A 16 10.70 -14.72 3.20
N GLN A 17 11.18 -15.92 3.55
CA GLN A 17 11.00 -16.52 4.88
C GLN A 17 11.97 -15.95 5.92
N LEU A 18 13.19 -15.61 5.52
CA LEU A 18 14.21 -15.02 6.40
C LEU A 18 13.91 -13.53 6.71
N ALA A 19 13.24 -12.84 5.79
CA ALA A 19 12.82 -11.45 5.94
C ALA A 19 11.62 -11.24 6.88
N ALA A 20 10.88 -12.29 7.24
CA ALA A 20 9.80 -12.22 8.22
C ALA A 20 10.29 -11.72 9.59
N HIS A 21 11.58 -11.86 9.89
CA HIS A 21 12.16 -11.47 11.18
C HIS A 21 12.37 -9.95 11.33
N GLY A 22 12.39 -9.18 10.24
CA GLY A 22 12.52 -7.70 10.24
C GLY A 22 11.46 -6.94 9.42
N SER A 23 10.48 -7.65 8.85
CA SER A 23 9.44 -7.08 7.99
C SER A 23 8.50 -6.14 8.76
N VAL A 24 7.81 -5.23 8.05
CA VAL A 24 6.75 -4.37 8.63
C VAL A 24 5.56 -5.16 9.17
N ALA A 25 5.46 -6.44 8.80
CA ALA A 25 4.54 -7.39 9.41
C ALA A 25 4.88 -7.71 10.89
N ASN A 26 6.11 -7.44 11.33
CA ASN A 26 6.53 -7.63 12.72
C ASN A 26 6.04 -6.45 13.59
N PRO A 27 5.30 -6.71 14.69
CA PRO A 27 4.82 -5.66 15.60
C PRO A 27 5.92 -4.83 16.27
N ALA A 28 7.17 -5.31 16.30
CA ALA A 28 8.31 -4.56 16.82
C ALA A 28 8.80 -3.45 15.86
N HIS A 29 8.29 -3.37 14.63
CA HIS A 29 8.71 -2.39 13.64
C HIS A 29 8.08 -1.00 13.89
N PRO A 30 8.84 0.11 13.84
CA PRO A 30 8.29 1.45 14.09
C PRO A 30 7.16 1.82 13.11
N GLN A 31 7.29 1.43 11.85
CA GLN A 31 6.25 1.59 10.81
C GLN A 31 5.23 0.43 10.77
N HIS A 32 5.26 -0.49 11.74
CA HIS A 32 4.24 -1.56 11.83
C HIS A 32 2.83 -0.97 11.95
N ARG A 33 2.68 0.16 12.65
CA ARG A 33 1.38 0.82 12.79
C ARG A 33 0.79 1.17 11.43
N LEU A 34 1.54 1.83 10.56
CA LEU A 34 1.08 2.23 9.23
C LEU A 34 0.64 1.02 8.39
N PHE A 35 1.40 -0.07 8.46
CA PHE A 35 1.05 -1.34 7.80
C PHE A 35 -0.21 -1.97 8.38
N ASN A 36 -0.34 -1.99 9.71
CA ASN A 36 -1.51 -2.54 10.40
C ASN A 36 -2.76 -1.71 10.09
N GLU A 37 -2.65 -0.39 10.04
CA GLU A 37 -3.70 0.54 9.64
C GLU A 37 -4.13 0.33 8.18
N ALA A 38 -3.18 0.18 7.25
CA ALA A 38 -3.47 -0.19 5.86
C ALA A 38 -4.21 -1.53 5.76
N LEU A 39 -3.72 -2.55 6.48
CA LEU A 39 -4.39 -3.85 6.56
C LEU A 39 -5.81 -3.71 7.11
N ASN A 40 -5.99 -2.98 8.21
CA ASN A 40 -7.29 -2.83 8.85
C ASN A 40 -8.28 -2.08 7.94
N GLY A 41 -7.83 -1.04 7.24
CA GLY A 41 -8.63 -0.33 6.25
C GLY A 41 -9.04 -1.23 5.08
N LEU A 42 -8.11 -2.05 4.57
CA LEU A 42 -8.42 -3.03 3.52
C LEU A 42 -9.36 -4.13 4.02
N LYS A 43 -9.37 -4.48 5.33
CA LYS A 43 -10.33 -5.45 5.91
C LYS A 43 -11.76 -4.91 5.90
N GLY A 44 -11.92 -3.58 6.01
CA GLY A 44 -13.21 -2.91 5.92
C GLY A 44 -13.83 -2.95 4.53
N ILE A 45 -13.07 -3.33 3.50
CA ILE A 45 -13.53 -3.48 2.12
C ILE A 45 -13.64 -4.97 1.79
N ASN A 46 -14.72 -5.38 1.13
CA ASN A 46 -14.88 -6.78 0.74
C ASN A 46 -13.70 -7.20 -0.17
N ARG A 47 -12.98 -8.26 0.20
CA ARG A 47 -11.82 -8.77 -0.56
C ARG A 47 -12.19 -9.11 -2.01
N GLU A 48 -13.41 -9.59 -2.22
CA GLU A 48 -14.00 -9.86 -3.55
C GLU A 48 -14.20 -8.58 -4.36
N THR A 49 -14.64 -7.48 -3.73
CA THR A 49 -14.78 -6.19 -4.42
C THR A 49 -13.45 -5.58 -4.82
N LEU A 50 -12.37 -5.89 -4.08
CA LEU A 50 -11.01 -5.52 -4.46
C LEU A 50 -10.40 -6.51 -5.46
N GLY A 51 -10.98 -7.69 -5.63
CA GLY A 51 -10.51 -8.72 -6.55
C GLY A 51 -9.11 -9.22 -6.21
N PHE A 52 -8.81 -9.42 -4.91
CA PHE A 52 -7.62 -10.12 -4.45
C PHE A 52 -7.84 -11.64 -4.55
N ARG A 53 -6.89 -12.37 -5.12
CA ARG A 53 -6.99 -13.82 -5.32
C ARG A 53 -6.39 -14.63 -4.17
N SER A 54 -5.48 -14.03 -3.40
CA SER A 54 -4.76 -14.67 -2.30
C SER A 54 -4.56 -13.75 -1.09
N GLU A 55 -4.19 -14.32 0.05
CA GLU A 55 -3.76 -13.56 1.22
C GLU A 55 -2.42 -12.83 0.98
N ASP A 56 -1.52 -13.41 0.21
CA ASP A 56 -0.26 -12.75 -0.18
C ASP A 56 -0.49 -11.48 -0.99
N GLU A 57 -1.37 -11.49 -1.99
CA GLU A 57 -1.74 -10.27 -2.73
C GLU A 57 -2.30 -9.19 -1.81
N TYR A 58 -3.08 -9.61 -0.82
CA TYR A 58 -3.68 -8.72 0.16
C TYR A 58 -2.60 -8.09 1.07
N ARG A 59 -1.65 -8.89 1.56
CA ARG A 59 -0.54 -8.42 2.40
C ARG A 59 0.43 -7.53 1.61
N ASN A 60 0.72 -7.90 0.36
CA ASN A 60 1.52 -7.10 -0.57
C ASN A 60 0.87 -5.74 -0.82
N ALA A 61 -0.42 -5.72 -1.12
CA ALA A 61 -1.16 -4.47 -1.33
C ALA A 61 -1.14 -3.57 -0.08
N ALA A 62 -1.30 -4.14 1.11
CA ALA A 62 -1.22 -3.38 2.35
C ALA A 62 0.19 -2.80 2.60
N GLY A 63 1.24 -3.57 2.34
CA GLY A 63 2.64 -3.11 2.44
C GLY A 63 2.93 -1.96 1.49
N SER A 64 2.56 -2.12 0.22
CA SER A 64 2.76 -1.12 -0.83
C SER A 64 1.95 0.15 -0.55
N LEU A 65 0.72 0.01 -0.04
CA LEU A 65 -0.12 1.15 0.36
C LEU A 65 0.51 1.92 1.54
N ALA A 66 1.09 1.21 2.51
CA ALA A 66 1.80 1.83 3.63
C ALA A 66 3.06 2.58 3.15
N VAL A 67 3.87 2.00 2.25
CA VAL A 67 4.99 2.72 1.62
C VAL A 67 4.50 4.00 0.94
N LYS A 68 3.40 3.87 0.18
CA LYS A 68 2.81 5.00 -0.55
C LYS A 68 2.33 6.11 0.37
N ALA A 69 1.70 5.73 1.48
CA ALA A 69 1.27 6.64 2.52
C ALA A 69 2.48 7.39 3.10
N GLN A 70 3.53 6.68 3.52
CA GLN A 70 4.75 7.32 4.04
C GLN A 70 5.38 8.28 3.01
N GLN A 71 5.50 7.87 1.75
CA GLN A 71 6.05 8.70 0.67
C GLN A 71 5.18 9.94 0.37
N GLY A 72 3.87 9.81 0.52
CA GLY A 72 2.93 10.93 0.41
C GLY A 72 2.85 11.81 1.66
N GLY A 73 3.68 11.54 2.67
CA GLY A 73 3.71 12.28 3.92
C GLY A 73 2.53 11.99 4.84
N LEU A 74 1.87 10.84 4.69
CA LEU A 74 0.93 10.32 5.67
C LEU A 74 1.72 9.64 6.80
N HIS A 75 1.35 9.94 8.03
CA HIS A 75 1.87 9.35 9.25
C HIS A 75 0.95 8.27 9.82
N ARG A 76 -0.33 8.26 9.40
CA ARG A 76 -1.33 7.25 9.75
C ARG A 76 -2.31 7.01 8.59
N ILE A 77 -3.05 5.90 8.64
CA ILE A 77 -4.09 5.57 7.65
C ILE A 77 -5.40 5.34 8.41
N ASP A 78 -6.25 6.36 8.42
CA ASP A 78 -7.56 6.31 9.10
C ASP A 78 -8.59 5.53 8.27
N HIS A 79 -8.55 5.71 6.94
CA HIS A 79 -9.46 5.02 6.02
C HIS A 79 -8.73 4.52 4.77
N VAL A 80 -9.15 3.35 4.28
CA VAL A 80 -8.79 2.87 2.94
C VAL A 80 -10.05 2.80 2.10
N VAL A 81 -9.97 3.26 0.86
CA VAL A 81 -11.09 3.30 -0.08
C VAL A 81 -10.68 2.65 -1.38
N GLY A 82 -11.52 1.76 -1.90
CA GLY A 82 -11.38 1.21 -3.25
C GLY A 82 -12.04 2.13 -4.27
N GLY A 83 -11.28 2.56 -5.28
CA GLY A 83 -11.78 3.30 -6.43
C GLY A 83 -12.34 2.39 -7.53
N ALA A 84 -13.13 2.97 -8.43
CA ALA A 84 -13.81 2.24 -9.51
C ALA A 84 -12.85 1.51 -10.49
N ASN A 85 -11.61 1.95 -10.60
CA ASN A 85 -10.62 1.38 -11.53
C ASN A 85 -9.69 0.36 -10.86
N GLY A 86 -10.00 -0.10 -9.64
CA GLY A 86 -9.09 -0.93 -8.86
C GLY A 86 -7.94 -0.15 -8.23
N THR A 87 -8.06 1.18 -8.11
CA THR A 87 -7.13 2.00 -7.34
C THR A 87 -7.45 1.89 -5.85
N LEU A 88 -6.44 1.79 -5.01
CA LEU A 88 -6.55 1.81 -3.55
C LEU A 88 -6.14 3.19 -3.06
N PHE A 89 -6.97 3.82 -2.24
CA PHE A 89 -6.70 5.11 -1.65
C PHE A 89 -6.52 4.98 -0.14
N ALA A 90 -5.39 5.43 0.38
CA ALA A 90 -5.20 5.61 1.82
C ALA A 90 -5.47 7.06 2.18
N VAL A 91 -6.25 7.27 3.23
CA VAL A 91 -6.68 8.58 3.73
C VAL A 91 -6.20 8.73 5.17
N GLU A 92 -5.54 9.86 5.44
CA GLU A 92 -5.24 10.34 6.79
C GLU A 92 -6.20 11.47 7.15
N GLY A 93 -6.83 11.33 8.33
CA GLY A 93 -7.76 12.28 8.89
C GLY A 93 -9.22 12.08 8.44
N PRO A 94 -10.14 12.90 8.98
CA PRO A 94 -11.56 12.82 8.64
C PRO A 94 -11.79 13.28 7.20
N LEU A 95 -12.58 12.53 6.43
CA LEU A 95 -12.96 12.89 5.04
C LEU A 95 -13.61 14.27 4.92
N GLU A 96 -14.26 14.71 5.99
CA GLU A 96 -14.96 16.00 6.13
C GLU A 96 -14.03 17.17 6.53
N SER A 97 -12.76 16.90 6.84
CA SER A 97 -11.79 17.94 7.21
C SER A 97 -11.07 18.52 5.98
N ALA A 98 -10.91 19.84 5.92
CA ALA A 98 -10.19 20.52 4.83
C ALA A 98 -8.69 20.18 4.75
N GLY A 99 -8.13 19.52 5.78
CA GLY A 99 -6.74 19.11 5.86
C GLY A 99 -6.49 17.61 5.69
N HIS A 100 -7.47 16.82 5.23
CA HIS A 100 -7.25 15.40 4.99
C HIS A 100 -6.18 15.17 3.92
N ARG A 101 -5.37 14.13 4.08
CA ARG A 101 -4.36 13.72 3.10
C ARG A 101 -4.78 12.40 2.49
N ILE A 102 -4.62 12.27 1.18
CA ILE A 102 -4.99 11.08 0.45
C ILE A 102 -3.87 10.71 -0.51
N VAL A 103 -3.54 9.43 -0.55
CA VAL A 103 -2.64 8.86 -1.56
C VAL A 103 -3.34 7.72 -2.27
N GLY A 104 -3.08 7.58 -3.57
CA GLY A 104 -3.60 6.50 -4.39
C GLY A 104 -2.48 5.60 -4.91
N ILE A 105 -2.74 4.29 -4.95
CA ILE A 105 -1.92 3.32 -5.67
C ILE A 105 -2.83 2.39 -6.47
N ASP A 106 -2.44 2.08 -7.70
CA ASP A 106 -3.14 1.05 -8.48
C ASP A 106 -3.00 -0.32 -7.80
N LYS A 107 -4.08 -1.11 -7.73
CA LYS A 107 -4.00 -2.45 -7.12
C LYS A 107 -2.96 -3.33 -7.82
N GLY A 108 -2.89 -3.30 -9.15
CA GLY A 108 -1.89 -4.08 -9.91
C GLY A 108 -0.47 -3.74 -9.49
N GLN A 109 -0.17 -2.45 -9.29
CA GLN A 109 1.09 -2.00 -8.70
C GLN A 109 1.25 -2.42 -7.23
N ALA A 110 0.19 -2.34 -6.44
CA ALA A 110 0.21 -2.65 -5.01
C ALA A 110 0.48 -4.14 -4.75
N VAL A 111 -0.08 -5.04 -5.55
CA VAL A 111 0.15 -6.50 -5.44
C VAL A 111 1.47 -6.95 -6.07
N ALA A 112 1.98 -6.21 -7.06
CA ALA A 112 3.24 -6.50 -7.73
C ALA A 112 4.46 -6.28 -6.82
N GLN A 113 4.34 -5.37 -5.86
CA GLN A 113 5.38 -5.11 -4.88
C GLN A 113 5.19 -6.01 -3.65
N SER A 114 6.17 -6.86 -3.39
CA SER A 114 6.17 -7.78 -2.25
C SER A 114 6.23 -7.02 -0.92
N ILE A 115 5.68 -7.64 0.12
CA ILE A 115 5.74 -7.11 1.49
C ILE A 115 7.18 -6.88 1.99
N GLU A 116 8.15 -7.66 1.51
CA GLU A 116 9.56 -7.50 1.84
C GLU A 116 10.15 -6.21 1.25
N THR A 117 9.95 -5.94 -0.05
CA THR A 117 10.38 -4.70 -0.70
C THR A 117 9.73 -3.49 -0.02
N SER A 118 8.45 -3.62 0.33
CA SER A 118 7.74 -2.60 1.10
C SER A 118 8.34 -2.37 2.48
N SER A 119 8.78 -3.44 3.14
CA SER A 119 9.44 -3.35 4.45
C SER A 119 10.75 -2.58 4.35
N GLN A 120 11.61 -2.91 3.37
CA GLN A 120 12.88 -2.21 3.14
C GLN A 120 12.69 -0.72 2.83
N GLN A 121 11.64 -0.38 2.08
CA GLN A 121 11.33 1.02 1.76
C GLN A 121 10.77 1.79 2.97
N LEU A 122 9.98 1.15 3.82
CA LEU A 122 9.45 1.76 5.04
C LEU A 122 10.50 1.93 6.15
N GLN A 123 11.58 1.13 6.12
CA GLN A 123 12.74 1.26 7.00
C GLN A 123 13.56 2.53 6.74
N SER A 124 13.61 2.96 5.48
CA SER A 124 14.25 4.23 5.12
C SER A 124 13.23 5.35 5.32
N PRO A 125 13.50 6.39 6.13
CA PRO A 125 12.65 7.56 6.15
C PRO A 125 12.70 8.19 4.76
N ALA A 126 11.68 7.92 3.94
CA ALA A 126 11.62 8.41 2.57
C ALA A 126 11.59 9.94 2.58
N GLU A 127 12.67 10.56 2.14
CA GLU A 127 12.66 11.95 1.67
C GLU A 127 11.63 12.03 0.54
N ALA A 128 10.54 12.75 0.80
CA ALA A 128 9.32 12.69 0.00
C ALA A 128 9.55 13.07 -1.48
N PRO A 129 9.27 12.18 -2.45
CA PRO A 129 8.99 12.61 -3.81
C PRO A 129 7.53 13.07 -3.81
N ALA A 130 7.33 14.39 -3.84
CA ALA A 130 6.03 15.02 -4.03
C ALA A 130 5.37 14.45 -5.30
N GLN A 131 4.45 13.50 -5.12
CA GLN A 131 3.56 13.11 -6.20
C GLN A 131 2.50 14.20 -6.33
N PRO A 132 2.26 14.75 -7.53
CA PRO A 132 1.19 15.71 -7.73
C PRO A 132 -0.13 14.99 -7.46
N MET A 133 -0.69 15.24 -6.29
CA MET A 133 -2.12 15.09 -6.03
C MET A 133 -2.82 15.77 -7.20
N GLN A 134 -3.48 15.00 -8.05
CA GLN A 134 -4.47 15.52 -8.97
C GLN A 134 -5.74 15.71 -8.12
N PRO A 135 -6.06 16.93 -7.67
CA PRO A 135 -7.36 17.16 -7.08
C PRO A 135 -8.37 16.91 -8.19
N GLU A 136 -9.21 15.90 -8.02
CA GLU A 136 -10.49 15.82 -8.72
C GLU A 136 -11.41 16.92 -8.15
N ARG A 137 -10.99 18.17 -8.37
CA ARG A 137 -11.84 19.33 -8.28
C ARG A 137 -12.68 19.35 -9.54
N GLN A 138 -14.00 19.25 -9.31
CA GLN A 138 -15.11 19.72 -10.15
C GLN A 138 -15.95 18.61 -10.80
N ARG A 139 -16.90 18.01 -10.06
CA ARG A 139 -18.21 17.63 -10.63
C ARG A 139 -19.43 17.88 -9.72
N HIS A 140 -19.30 18.60 -8.61
CA HIS A 140 -20.45 19.09 -7.83
C HIS A 140 -20.67 20.59 -8.08
N ALA A 141 -21.29 20.92 -9.21
CA ALA A 141 -22.17 22.08 -9.41
C ALA A 141 -22.48 22.25 -10.90
N VAL A 142 -23.62 21.73 -11.36
CA VAL A 142 -24.40 22.44 -12.37
C VAL A 142 -25.83 22.43 -11.87
N ALA A 143 -26.27 23.62 -11.51
CA ALA A 143 -27.64 23.95 -11.15
C ALA A 143 -28.55 23.80 -12.37
N LEU A 144 -29.78 23.39 -12.09
CA LEU A 144 -30.91 23.34 -13.01
C LEU A 144 -31.28 24.75 -13.50
N PRO A 145 -31.66 24.93 -14.77
CA PRO A 145 -32.69 25.87 -15.16
C PRO A 145 -34.09 25.24 -15.12
#